data_AF-A0A2V9D1P3-F1
#
_entry.id   AF-A0A2V9D1P3-F1
#
_cell.length_a   1.000
_cell.length_b   1.000
_cell.length_c   1.000
_cell.angle_alpha   90.00
_cell.angle_beta   90.00
_cell.angle_gamma   90.00
#
_symmetry.space_group_name_H-M   'P 1'
#
loop_
_entity.id
_entity.type
_entity.pdbx_description
1 polymer ?
#
loop_
_entity_poly.entity_id
_entity_poly.type
_entity_poly.pdbx_seq_one_letter_code
_entity_poly.pdbx_strand_id
1 'polypeptide(L)'
;MPFETVLEVFYSLLNDLLELSAGFAGQQARNPALGKELAGLSRQVDTAWIASAVDGLDELDGRLRRNVNRQLGLDAIALSLSEALQK
;
A
#
# COMPACT_ATOMS: atom_id res chain seq x y z
N MET A 1 -9.73 7.80 -15.00
CA MET A 1 -9.73 7.58 -13.54
C MET A 1 -8.99 8.75 -12.90
N PRO A 2 -9.58 9.45 -11.93
CA PRO A 2 -8.86 10.37 -11.07
C PRO A 2 -7.70 9.65 -10.36
N PHE A 3 -6.67 10.39 -9.98
CA PHE A 3 -5.52 9.78 -9.30
C PHE A 3 -5.84 9.39 -7.86
N GLU A 4 -6.75 10.13 -7.25
CA GLU A 4 -7.31 9.89 -5.93
C GLU A 4 -7.93 8.48 -5.85
N THR A 5 -8.61 8.04 -6.91
CA THR A 5 -9.13 6.66 -7.02
C THR A 5 -8.02 5.61 -7.01
N VAL A 6 -6.84 5.93 -7.57
CA VAL A 6 -5.70 5.02 -7.53
C VAL A 6 -5.14 4.92 -6.11
N LEU A 7 -5.04 6.04 -5.39
CA LEU A 7 -4.62 6.07 -3.99
C LEU A 7 -5.61 5.29 -3.11
N GLU A 8 -6.92 5.48 -3.29
CA GLU A 8 -7.97 4.72 -2.58
C GLU A 8 -7.82 3.21 -2.78
N VAL A 9 -7.51 2.76 -4.00
CA VAL A 9 -7.22 1.34 -4.28
C VAL A 9 -6.00 0.88 -3.50
N PHE A 10 -4.90 1.66 -3.49
CA PHE A 10 -3.71 1.30 -2.71
C PHE A 10 -4.00 1.22 -1.21
N TYR A 11 -4.73 2.17 -0.63
CA TYR A 11 -5.12 2.12 0.78
C TYR A 11 -5.97 0.89 1.09
N SER A 12 -6.91 0.55 0.22
CA SER A 12 -7.74 -0.67 0.36
C SER A 12 -6.86 -1.94 0.37
N LEU A 13 -5.88 -2.03 -0.53
CA LEU A 13 -4.95 -3.16 -0.59
C LEU A 13 -4.03 -3.24 0.62
N LEU A 14 -3.47 -2.10 1.06
CA LEU A 14 -2.61 -2.04 2.24
C LEU A 14 -3.38 -2.41 3.51
N ASN A 15 -4.67 -2.07 3.60
CA ASN A 15 -5.49 -2.48 4.73
C ASN A 15 -5.72 -4.00 4.75
N ASP A 16 -6.06 -4.61 3.61
CA ASP A 16 -6.20 -6.07 3.55
C ASP A 16 -4.85 -6.76 3.86
N LEU A 17 -3.74 -6.19 3.39
CA LEU A 17 -2.39 -6.68 3.66
C LEU A 17 -2.03 -6.55 5.15
N LEU A 18 -2.44 -5.46 5.80
CA LEU A 18 -2.27 -5.25 7.24
C LEU A 18 -3.01 -6.33 8.04
N GLU A 19 -4.29 -6.53 7.73
CA GLU A 19 -5.11 -7.56 8.37
C GLU A 19 -4.48 -8.95 8.23
N LEU A 20 -4.02 -9.30 7.02
CA LEU A 20 -3.36 -10.58 6.74
C LEU A 20 -2.01 -10.70 7.47
N SER A 21 -1.18 -9.66 7.49
CA SER A 21 0.12 -9.66 8.18
C SER A 21 -0.02 -9.75 9.71
N ALA A 22 -1.10 -9.19 10.26
CA ALA A 22 -1.41 -9.24 11.70
C ALA A 22 -2.12 -10.55 12.11
N GLY A 23 -2.40 -11.45 11.17
CA GLY A 23 -3.08 -12.73 11.44
C GLY A 23 -4.59 -12.61 11.64
N PHE A 24 -5.20 -11.49 11.23
CA PHE A 24 -6.64 -11.27 11.34
C PHE A 24 -7.37 -11.96 10.19
N ALA A 25 -7.89 -13.16 10.42
CA ALA A 25 -8.57 -13.98 9.40
C ALA A 25 -10.11 -13.95 9.47
N GLY A 26 -10.69 -13.05 10.27
CA GLY A 26 -12.12 -13.08 10.62
C GLY A 26 -13.07 -12.33 9.67
N GLN A 27 -12.55 -11.55 8.73
CA GLN A 27 -13.36 -10.64 7.91
C GLN A 27 -13.14 -10.88 6.41
N GLN A 28 -14.21 -10.76 5.63
CA GLN A 28 -14.13 -10.82 4.16
C GLN A 28 -13.19 -9.71 3.68
N ALA A 29 -12.10 -10.08 3.00
CA ALA A 29 -11.17 -9.12 2.41
C ALA A 29 -11.92 -8.14 1.48
N ARG A 30 -11.54 -6.86 1.51
CA ARG A 30 -12.13 -5.82 0.64
C ARG A 30 -11.86 -6.13 -0.84
N ASN A 31 -10.73 -6.77 -1.11
CA ASN A 31 -10.27 -7.14 -2.44
C ASN A 31 -10.23 -8.67 -2.58
N PRO A 32 -11.38 -9.37 -2.58
CA PRO A 32 -11.41 -10.84 -2.55
C PRO A 32 -10.77 -11.46 -3.81
N ALA A 33 -10.81 -10.76 -4.95
CA ALA A 33 -10.16 -11.19 -6.18
C ALA A 33 -8.63 -11.31 -6.05
N LEU A 34 -8.02 -10.51 -5.18
CA LEU A 34 -6.57 -10.46 -4.97
C LEU A 34 -6.13 -11.20 -3.70
N GLY A 35 -7.06 -11.87 -3.00
CA GLY A 35 -6.80 -12.46 -1.69
C GLY A 35 -5.64 -13.47 -1.69
N LYS A 36 -5.47 -14.24 -2.77
CA LYS A 36 -4.34 -15.19 -2.91
C LYS A 36 -3.00 -14.48 -3.02
N GLU A 37 -2.94 -13.39 -3.77
CA GLU A 37 -1.71 -12.60 -3.97
C GLU A 37 -1.37 -11.83 -2.69
N LEU A 38 -2.36 -11.19 -2.07
CA LEU A 38 -2.21 -10.50 -0.79
C LEU A 38 -1.74 -11.45 0.32
N ALA A 39 -2.26 -12.67 0.38
CA ALA A 39 -1.81 -13.69 1.34
C ALA A 39 -0.39 -14.22 1.06
N GLY A 40 0.08 -14.14 -0.18
CA GLY A 40 1.47 -14.42 -0.52
C GLY A 40 2.41 -13.28 -0.14
N LEU A 41 1.95 -12.04 -0.34
CA LEU A 41 2.70 -10.83 -0.02
C LEU A 41 2.79 -10.59 1.49
N SER A 42 1.73 -10.90 2.24
CA SER A 42 1.69 -10.76 3.71
C SER A 42 2.70 -11.64 4.45
N ARG A 43 3.32 -12.61 3.77
CA ARG A 43 4.41 -13.44 4.31
C ARG A 43 5.79 -12.80 4.15
N GLN A 44 5.89 -11.77 3.31
CA GLN A 44 7.14 -11.09 2.96
C GLN A 44 7.24 -9.70 3.58
N VAL A 45 6.12 -9.14 4.03
CA VAL A 45 6.05 -7.83 4.67
C VAL A 45 5.60 -7.96 6.11
N ASP A 46 6.02 -7.02 6.95
CA ASP A 46 5.53 -6.87 8.31
C ASP A 46 4.68 -5.59 8.44
N THR A 47 4.14 -5.36 9.63
CA THR A 47 3.32 -4.17 9.92
C THR A 47 4.11 -2.87 9.80
N ALA A 48 5.43 -2.89 10.03
CA ALA A 48 6.30 -1.72 9.90
C ALA A 48 6.50 -1.31 8.44
N TRP A 49 6.70 -2.29 7.55
CA TRP A 49 6.74 -2.06 6.11
C TRP A 49 5.43 -1.46 5.61
N ILE A 50 4.30 -2.00 6.07
CA ILE A 50 2.97 -1.51 5.68
C ILE A 50 2.74 -0.08 6.17
N ALA A 51 3.16 0.25 7.40
CA ALA A 51 3.11 1.61 7.90
C ALA A 51 3.95 2.58 7.03
N SER A 52 5.16 2.18 6.63
CA SER A 52 5.99 2.97 5.71
C SER A 52 5.33 3.18 4.34
N ALA A 53 4.55 2.21 3.85
CA ALA A 53 3.81 2.34 2.60
C ALA A 53 2.66 3.35 2.73
N VAL A 54 1.94 3.32 3.85
CA VAL A 54 0.87 4.28 4.14
C VAL A 54 1.43 5.70 4.25
N ASP A 55 2.51 5.90 5.00
CA ASP A 55 3.15 7.20 5.16
C ASP A 55 3.58 7.80 3.80
N GLY A 56 4.13 6.97 2.91
CA GLY A 56 4.50 7.39 1.56
C GLY A 56 3.31 7.83 0.71
N LEU A 57 2.18 7.11 0.79
CA LEU A 57 0.96 7.47 0.08
C LEU A 57 0.31 8.73 0.65
N ASP A 58 0.32 8.91 1.97
CA ASP A 58 -0.19 10.12 2.64
C ASP A 58 0.60 11.36 2.23
N GLU A 59 1.93 11.23 2.14
CA GLU A 59 2.78 12.30 1.64
C GLU A 59 2.45 12.64 0.18
N LEU A 60 2.21 11.61 -0.66
CA LEU A 60 1.85 11.79 -2.06
C LEU A 60 0.47 12.44 -2.23
N ASP A 61 -0.53 12.06 -1.45
CA ASP A 61 -1.85 12.70 -1.44
C ASP A 61 -1.75 14.18 -1.02
N GLY A 62 -0.98 14.47 0.03
CA GLY A 62 -0.72 15.84 0.48
C GLY A 62 0.04 16.69 -0.55
N ARG A 63 0.90 16.05 -1.35
CA ARG A 63 1.64 16.68 -2.46
C ARG A 63 0.80 16.83 -3.74
N LEU A 64 -0.23 16.01 -3.92
CA LEU A 64 -1.14 16.06 -5.07
C LEU A 64 -1.83 17.43 -5.19
N ARG A 65 -2.25 17.97 -4.03
CA ARG A 65 -2.85 19.31 -3.89
C ARG A 65 -1.90 20.44 -4.30
N ARG A 66 -0.59 20.16 -4.40
CA ARG A 66 0.49 21.10 -4.75
C ARG A 66 1.01 20.93 -6.19
N ASN A 67 0.28 20.20 -7.06
CA ASN A 67 0.63 19.97 -8.47
C ASN A 67 1.96 19.22 -8.69
N VAL A 68 2.28 18.27 -7.81
CA VAL A 68 3.46 17.40 -7.95
C VAL A 68 3.24 16.34 -9.04
N ASN A 69 4.32 15.94 -9.71
CA ASN A 69 4.27 14.85 -10.70
C ASN A 69 3.94 13.52 -10.01
N ARG A 70 2.71 13.06 -10.23
CA ARG A 70 2.14 11.83 -9.67
C ARG A 70 2.94 10.58 -9.97
N GLN A 71 3.42 10.44 -11.21
CA GLN A 71 4.13 9.25 -11.65
C GLN A 71 5.48 9.15 -10.93
N LEU A 72 6.22 10.25 -10.89
CA LEU A 72 7.48 10.32 -10.15
C LEU A 72 7.30 10.07 -8.64
N GLY A 73 6.18 10.54 -8.07
CA GLY A 73 5.83 10.27 -6.68
C GLY A 73 5.62 8.77 -6.40
N LEU A 74 4.90 8.08 -7.26
CA LEU A 74 4.72 6.63 -7.16
C LEU A 74 6.03 5.86 -7.35
N ASP A 75 6.86 6.27 -8.33
CA ASP A 75 8.16 5.66 -8.57
C ASP A 75 9.07 5.77 -7.33
N ALA A 76 9.05 6.94 -6.67
CA ALA A 76 9.81 7.17 -5.44
C ALA A 76 9.34 6.28 -4.27
N ILE A 77 8.01 6.13 -4.09
CA ILE A 77 7.45 5.23 -3.07
C ILE A 77 7.83 3.78 -3.36
N ALA A 78 7.71 3.33 -4.62
CA ALA A 78 8.05 1.97 -5.00
C ALA A 78 9.53 1.64 -4.70
N LEU A 79 10.43 2.58 -4.96
CA LEU A 79 11.85 2.44 -4.63
C LEU A 79 12.06 2.33 -3.12
N SER A 80 11.47 3.25 -2.33
CA SER A 80 11.57 3.24 -0.87
C SER A 80 11.06 1.94 -0.25
N LEU A 81 9.96 1.40 -0.78
CA LEU A 81 9.38 0.15 -0.30
C LEU A 81 10.20 -1.08 -0.68
N SER A 82 10.81 -1.07 -1.86
CA SER A 82 11.76 -2.11 -2.26
C SER A 82 12.98 -2.15 -1.35
N GLU A 83 13.51 -1.00 -0.94
CA GLU A 83 14.62 -0.92 0.03
C GLU A 83 14.21 -1.43 1.42
N ALA A 84 12.97 -1.15 1.84
CA ALA A 84 12.43 -1.62 3.12
C ALA A 84 12.26 -3.15 3.18
N LEU A 85 12.08 -3.84 2.04
CA LEU A 85 12.03 -5.31 1.96
C LEU A 85 13.40 -5.99 2.08
N GLN A 86 14.49 -5.25 1.83
CA GLN A 86 15.85 -5.80 1.82
C GLN A 86 16.55 -5.73 3.18
N LYS A 87 15.90 -5.13 4.19
CA LYS A 87 16.39 -5.02 5.57
C LYS A 87 15.91 -6.18 6.43
#